data_AF-C4ZE19-F1
#
_entry.id   AF-C4ZE19-F1
#
_cell.length_a   1.000
_cell.length_b   1.000
_cell.length_c   1.000
_cell.angle_alpha   90.00
_cell.angle_beta   90.00
_cell.angle_gamma   90.00
#
_symmetry.space_group_name_H-M   'P 1'
#
loop_
_entity.id
_entity.type
_entity.pdbx_description
1 polymer ?
#
loop_
_entity_poly.entity_id
_entity_poly.type
_entity_poly.pdbx_seq_one_letter_code
_entity_poly.pdbx_strand_id
1 'polypeptide(L)'
;MNVTAKMALHLIPEQLKSQPVFLCIDDTIISKFGTKFENVSKLFDHATHNGCNYLNGHCFVSLMLCVPVWNRDKISYLAVPLGYRMWQKKESKLELAASMVRHVMPEFSSQKNVIILCDS
;
A
#
# COMPACT_ATOMS: atom_id res chain seq x y z
N MET A 1 -6.56 -7.25 7.55
CA MET A 1 -5.82 -7.36 6.28
C MET A 1 -5.90 -8.77 5.72
N ASN A 2 -5.62 -9.82 6.51
CA ASN A 2 -5.59 -11.22 6.02
C ASN A 2 -6.89 -11.71 5.38
N VAL A 3 -8.04 -11.50 6.01
CA VAL A 3 -9.34 -11.90 5.44
C VAL A 3 -9.56 -11.26 4.07
N THR A 4 -9.31 -9.96 3.94
CA THR A 4 -9.41 -9.23 2.67
C THR A 4 -8.45 -9.76 1.61
N ALA A 5 -7.17 -9.99 1.98
CA ALA A 5 -6.17 -10.55 1.07
C ALA A 5 -6.60 -11.93 0.56
N LYS A 6 -7.01 -12.82 1.47
CA LYS A 6 -7.50 -14.15 1.15
C LYS A 6 -8.70 -14.12 0.21
N MET A 7 -9.67 -13.27 0.49
CA MET A 7 -10.85 -13.10 -0.37
C MET A 7 -10.48 -12.58 -1.75
N ALA A 8 -9.65 -11.55 -1.84
CA ALA A 8 -9.20 -10.99 -3.12
C ALA A 8 -8.47 -12.04 -3.97
N LEU A 9 -7.59 -12.84 -3.37
CA LEU A 9 -6.88 -13.93 -4.06
C LEU A 9 -7.83 -15.05 -4.53
N HIS A 10 -8.88 -15.38 -3.75
CA HIS A 10 -9.88 -16.38 -4.14
C HIS A 10 -10.77 -15.93 -5.30
N LEU A 11 -10.91 -14.62 -5.51
CA LEU A 11 -11.72 -14.05 -6.59
C LEU A 11 -10.97 -14.00 -7.93
N ILE A 12 -9.69 -14.39 -7.97
CA ILE A 12 -8.92 -14.47 -9.21
C ILE A 12 -9.52 -15.58 -10.10
N PRO A 13 -9.93 -15.28 -11.34
CA PRO A 13 -10.42 -16.29 -12.27
C PRO A 13 -9.38 -17.38 -12.51
N GLU A 14 -9.82 -18.65 -12.64
CA GLU A 14 -8.92 -19.80 -12.86
C GLU A 14 -7.95 -19.59 -14.04
N GLN A 15 -8.43 -18.99 -15.13
CA GLN A 15 -7.63 -18.70 -16.33
C GLN A 15 -6.52 -17.66 -16.08
N LEU A 16 -6.64 -16.87 -15.00
CA LEU A 16 -5.69 -15.82 -14.64
C LEU A 16 -4.77 -16.21 -13.48
N LYS A 17 -4.89 -17.41 -12.90
CA LYS A 17 -4.05 -17.85 -11.77
C LYS A 17 -2.54 -17.92 -12.06
N SER A 18 -2.14 -17.97 -13.32
CA SER A 18 -0.72 -17.92 -13.72
C SER A 18 -0.15 -16.49 -13.74
N GLN A 19 -1.01 -15.48 -13.80
CA GLN A 19 -0.60 -14.08 -13.80
C GLN A 19 -0.06 -13.67 -12.44
N PRO A 20 0.91 -12.75 -12.38
CA PRO A 20 1.40 -12.24 -11.11
C PRO A 20 0.30 -11.45 -10.39
N VAL A 21 0.35 -11.47 -9.06
CA VAL A 21 -0.32 -10.47 -8.22
C VAL A 21 0.70 -9.45 -7.73
N PHE A 22 0.27 -8.21 -7.52
CA PHE A 22 1.16 -7.17 -7.00
C PHE A 22 0.76 -6.77 -5.60
N LEU A 23 1.75 -6.65 -4.72
CA LEU A 23 1.58 -6.12 -3.38
C LEU A 23 2.24 -4.74 -3.35
N CYS A 24 1.42 -3.70 -3.52
CA CYS A 24 1.86 -2.32 -3.59
C CYS A 24 1.92 -1.68 -2.21
N ILE A 25 3.00 -0.97 -1.95
CA ILE A 25 3.27 -0.21 -0.73
C ILE A 25 3.48 1.23 -1.14
N ASP A 26 2.78 2.14 -0.48
CA ASP A 26 2.88 3.58 -0.71
C ASP A 26 2.76 4.32 0.63
N ASP A 27 3.42 5.47 0.75
CA ASP A 27 3.29 6.37 1.89
C ASP A 27 2.63 7.71 1.51
N THR A 28 1.35 7.84 1.81
CA THR A 28 0.59 9.03 1.42
C THR A 28 0.68 10.12 2.49
N ILE A 29 1.06 11.33 2.07
CA ILE A 29 1.10 12.51 2.92
C ILE A 29 -0.26 13.23 2.89
N ILE A 30 -0.81 13.53 4.07
CA ILE A 30 -2.03 14.32 4.24
C ILE A 30 -1.68 15.60 4.99
N SER A 31 -1.67 16.73 4.26
CA SER A 31 -1.34 18.04 4.82
C SER A 31 -2.26 18.46 5.97
N LYS A 32 -1.70 19.17 6.95
CA LYS A 32 -2.36 19.70 8.14
C LYS A 32 -1.93 21.14 8.38
N PHE A 33 -2.90 21.95 8.83
CA PHE A 33 -2.62 23.32 9.24
C PHE A 33 -1.99 23.34 10.64
N GLY A 34 -0.74 23.78 10.72
CA GLY A 34 0.02 23.86 11.97
C GLY A 34 0.35 22.49 12.59
N THR A 35 0.55 22.48 13.90
CA THR A 35 1.04 21.31 14.68
C THR A 35 0.07 20.82 15.75
N LYS A 36 -1.17 21.33 15.74
CA LYS A 36 -2.16 21.04 16.79
C LYS A 36 -2.73 19.62 16.73
N PHE A 37 -2.61 18.95 15.59
CA PHE A 37 -3.07 17.57 15.45
C PHE A 37 -2.03 16.61 16.00
N GLU A 38 -2.48 15.56 16.69
CA GLU A 38 -1.62 14.49 17.16
C GLU A 38 -0.89 13.82 15.99
N ASN A 39 0.33 13.34 16.21
CA ASN A 39 1.15 12.61 15.22
C ASN A 39 1.46 13.37 13.93
N VAL A 40 1.30 14.71 13.91
CA VAL A 40 1.80 15.54 12.82
C VAL A 40 3.32 15.46 12.76
N SER A 41 3.82 15.41 11.53
CA SER A 41 5.23 15.41 11.21
C SER A 41 5.51 16.49 10.17
N LYS A 42 6.72 17.05 10.22
CA LYS A 42 7.24 17.87 9.13
C LYS A 42 7.79 16.92 8.07
N LEU A 43 7.07 16.80 6.95
CA LEU A 43 7.30 15.81 5.89
C LEU A 43 7.79 16.52 4.64
N PHE A 44 8.66 15.87 3.88
CA PHE A 44 9.13 16.41 2.62
C PHE A 44 7.98 16.37 1.59
N ASP A 45 7.71 17.49 0.94
CA ASP A 45 6.68 17.59 -0.09
C ASP A 45 7.33 17.42 -1.47
N HIS A 46 7.26 16.19 -1.98
CA HIS A 46 7.79 15.80 -3.29
C HIS A 46 7.05 16.47 -4.47
N ALA A 47 5.85 17.02 -4.25
CA ALA A 47 5.03 17.64 -5.29
C ALA A 47 5.23 19.16 -5.38
N THR A 48 5.78 19.80 -4.34
CA THR A 48 6.06 21.25 -4.38
C THR A 48 7.37 21.60 -5.06
N HIS A 49 7.28 22.45 -6.10
CA HIS A 49 8.41 23.05 -6.80
C HIS A 49 8.71 24.49 -6.33
N ASN A 50 8.32 24.84 -5.09
CA ASN A 50 8.15 26.24 -4.66
C ASN A 50 9.23 26.69 -3.65
N GLY A 51 10.29 25.91 -3.44
CA GLY A 51 11.41 26.25 -2.55
C GLY A 51 11.17 26.01 -1.05
N CYS A 52 9.95 25.66 -0.63
CA CYS A 52 9.69 25.14 0.71
C CYS A 52 9.36 23.65 0.62
N ASN A 53 10.36 22.81 0.80
CA ASN A 53 10.22 21.38 0.51
C ASN A 53 9.55 20.61 1.66
N TYR A 54 8.89 21.27 2.60
CA TYR A 54 8.34 20.62 3.78
C TYR A 54 6.97 21.16 4.16
N LEU A 55 6.05 20.25 4.46
CA LEU A 55 4.73 20.55 5.01
C LEU A 55 4.50 19.84 6.33
N ASN A 56 3.61 20.39 7.16
CA ASN A 56 3.09 19.66 8.33
C ASN A 56 1.99 18.72 7.86
N GLY A 57 2.10 17.43 8.17
CA GLY A 57 1.10 16.47 7.74
C GLY A 57 1.12 15.17 8.52
N HIS A 58 0.10 14.35 8.29
CA HIS A 58 0.12 12.94 8.61
C HIS A 58 0.75 12.17 7.46
N CYS A 59 1.46 11.10 7.76
CA CYS A 59 1.92 10.15 6.76
C CYS A 59 1.22 8.82 7.03
N PHE A 60 0.62 8.23 6.01
CA PHE A 60 0.00 6.92 6.10
C PHE A 60 0.76 5.93 5.23
N VAL A 61 1.23 4.85 5.82
CA VAL A 61 1.74 3.71 5.06
C VAL A 61 0.54 2.85 4.66
N SER A 62 0.40 2.60 3.37
CA SER A 62 -0.67 1.82 2.79
C SER A 62 -0.15 0.51 2.22
N LEU A 63 -1.01 -0.51 2.20
CA LEU A 63 -0.75 -1.78 1.55
C LEU A 63 -1.96 -2.12 0.66
N MET A 64 -1.72 -2.29 -0.63
CA MET A 64 -2.75 -2.67 -1.60
C MET A 64 -2.36 -3.96 -2.31
N LEU A 65 -3.34 -4.83 -2.55
CA LEU A 65 -3.19 -6.02 -3.35
C LEU A 65 -3.85 -5.79 -4.72
N CYS A 66 -3.07 -5.86 -5.79
CA CYS A 66 -3.58 -5.80 -7.14
C CYS A 66 -3.74 -7.23 -7.69
N VAL A 67 -4.98 -7.60 -8.00
CA VAL A 67 -5.32 -8.92 -8.54
C VAL A 67 -5.71 -8.83 -10.03
N PRO A 68 -5.34 -9.82 -10.85
CA PRO A 68 -5.70 -9.83 -12.26
C PRO A 68 -7.20 -10.10 -12.45
N VAL A 69 -7.83 -9.32 -13.33
CA VAL A 69 -9.25 -9.41 -13.68
C VAL A 69 -9.42 -9.29 -15.20
N TRP A 70 -10.55 -9.78 -15.72
CA TRP A 70 -10.95 -9.55 -17.10
C TRP A 70 -11.60 -8.18 -17.27
N ASN A 71 -11.17 -7.45 -18.29
CA ASN A 71 -11.78 -6.20 -18.71
C ASN A 71 -11.86 -6.17 -20.24
N ARG A 72 -13.04 -6.46 -20.80
CA ARG A 72 -13.29 -6.47 -22.26
C ARG A 72 -12.18 -7.21 -23.03
N ASP A 73 -11.95 -8.47 -22.63
CA ASP A 73 -10.95 -9.40 -23.19
C ASP A 73 -9.47 -9.05 -22.96
N LYS A 74 -9.19 -8.01 -22.16
CA LYS A 74 -7.83 -7.68 -21.71
C LYS A 74 -7.68 -7.99 -20.23
N ILE A 75 -6.48 -8.40 -19.84
CA ILE A 75 -6.12 -8.51 -18.43
C ILE A 75 -5.92 -7.09 -17.90
N SER A 76 -6.61 -6.77 -16.81
CA SER A 76 -6.42 -5.55 -16.03
C SER A 76 -6.16 -5.93 -14.58
N TYR A 77 -5.69 -4.98 -13.78
CA TYR A 77 -5.40 -5.21 -12.37
C TYR A 77 -6.33 -4.36 -11.50
N LEU A 78 -7.07 -5.03 -10.62
CA LEU A 78 -7.93 -4.38 -9.65
C LEU A 78 -7.16 -4.23 -8.33
N ALA A 79 -6.95 -2.99 -7.90
CA ALA A 79 -6.34 -2.68 -6.61
C ALA A 79 -7.37 -2.85 -5.47
N VAL A 80 -7.02 -3.68 -4.49
CA VAL A 80 -7.80 -3.91 -3.27
C VAL A 80 -7.01 -3.39 -2.08
N PRO A 81 -7.48 -2.35 -1.37
CA PRO A 81 -6.79 -1.84 -0.19
C PRO A 81 -6.84 -2.88 0.93
N LEU A 82 -5.68 -3.29 1.44
CA LEU A 82 -5.59 -4.23 2.55
C LEU A 82 -5.55 -3.50 3.90
N GLY A 83 -4.91 -2.33 3.95
CA GLY A 83 -4.87 -1.50 5.16
C GLY A 83 -4.07 -0.21 4.99
N TYR A 84 -4.36 0.73 5.89
CA TYR A 84 -3.65 2.01 6.03
C TYR A 84 -3.25 2.16 7.50
N ARG A 85 -2.02 2.57 7.75
CA ARG A 85 -1.53 2.84 9.10
C ARG A 85 -0.86 4.20 9.15
N MET A 86 -1.33 5.05 10.07
CA MET A 86 -0.68 6.33 10.33
C MET A 86 0.71 6.08 10.93
N TRP A 87 1.71 6.73 10.39
CA TRP A 87 3.06 6.72 10.92
C TRP A 87 3.15 7.60 12.17
N GLN A 88 3.29 6.96 13.33
CA GLN A 88 3.35 7.62 14.65
C GLN A 88 4.77 7.90 15.13
N LYS A 89 5.81 7.71 14.28
CA LYS A 89 7.23 7.91 14.62
C LYS A 89 7.79 6.99 15.73
N LYS A 90 7.10 5.90 16.08
CA LYS A 90 7.58 4.86 17.02
C LYS A 90 8.57 3.88 16.36
N GLU A 91 8.43 3.74 15.05
CA GLU A 91 9.26 2.93 14.14
C GLU A 91 9.43 3.73 12.85
N SER A 92 10.36 3.36 11.97
CA SER A 92 10.48 3.95 10.63
C SER A 92 9.29 3.56 9.73
N LYS A 93 9.03 4.35 8.67
CA LYS A 93 8.00 3.99 7.67
C LYS A 93 8.27 2.62 7.04
N LEU A 94 9.56 2.30 6.82
CA LEU A 94 9.99 1.01 6.27
C LEU A 94 9.70 -0.15 7.22
N GLU A 95 9.96 0.00 8.51
CA GLU A 95 9.62 -1.02 9.53
C GLU A 95 8.11 -1.24 9.60
N LEU A 96 7.33 -0.15 9.58
CA LEU A 96 5.87 -0.21 9.53
C LEU A 96 5.39 -0.96 8.28
N ALA A 97 5.89 -0.62 7.09
CA ALA A 97 5.58 -1.29 5.84
C ALA A 97 5.95 -2.78 5.90
N ALA A 98 7.17 -3.10 6.34
CA ALA A 98 7.63 -4.48 6.48
C ALA A 98 6.75 -5.28 7.45
N SER A 99 6.28 -4.68 8.55
CA SER A 99 5.34 -5.32 9.48
C SER A 99 4.01 -5.65 8.80
N MET A 100 3.48 -4.75 7.97
CA MET A 100 2.23 -4.94 7.25
C MET A 100 2.36 -6.05 6.20
N VAL A 101 3.47 -6.08 5.45
CA VAL A 101 3.77 -7.15 4.48
C VAL A 101 3.88 -8.50 5.17
N ARG A 102 4.68 -8.61 6.26
CA ARG A 102 4.83 -9.86 7.01
C ARG A 102 3.51 -10.39 7.54
N HIS A 103 2.60 -9.50 7.95
CA HIS A 103 1.29 -9.88 8.46
C HIS A 103 0.42 -10.57 7.41
N VAL A 104 0.45 -10.10 6.15
CA VAL A 104 -0.40 -10.64 5.07
C VAL A 104 0.25 -11.75 4.27
N MET A 105 1.59 -11.85 4.28
CA MET A 105 2.35 -12.81 3.46
C MET A 105 1.88 -14.27 3.58
N PRO A 106 1.45 -14.80 4.74
CA PRO A 106 0.95 -16.17 4.84
C PRO A 106 -0.23 -16.49 3.90
N GLU A 107 -1.07 -15.50 3.57
CA GLU A 107 -2.21 -15.67 2.67
C GLU A 107 -1.81 -15.92 1.21
N PHE A 108 -0.55 -15.63 0.87
CA PHE A 108 0.01 -15.78 -0.48
C PHE A 108 0.68 -17.13 -0.71
N SER A 109 0.63 -18.06 0.26
CA SER A 109 1.29 -19.37 0.19
C SER A 109 0.91 -20.22 -1.04
N SER A 110 -0.29 -20.01 -1.60
CA SER A 110 -0.77 -20.69 -2.82
C SER A 110 -0.42 -19.94 -4.12
N GLN A 111 0.13 -18.73 -4.03
CA GLN A 111 0.45 -17.90 -5.18
C GLN A 111 1.85 -18.20 -5.69
N LYS A 112 1.98 -18.45 -6.99
CA LYS A 112 3.29 -18.72 -7.62
C LYS A 112 4.11 -17.45 -7.79
N ASN A 113 3.45 -16.34 -8.14
CA ASN A 113 4.07 -15.10 -8.55
C ASN A 113 3.49 -13.94 -7.74
N VAL A 114 4.24 -13.47 -6.75
CA VAL A 114 3.92 -12.27 -5.96
C VAL A 114 5.02 -11.25 -6.16
N ILE A 115 4.68 -10.09 -6.71
CA ILE A 115 5.62 -8.99 -6.95
C ILE A 115 5.35 -7.89 -5.93
N ILE A 116 6.36 -7.53 -5.13
CA ILE A 116 6.25 -6.43 -4.17
C ILE A 116 6.69 -5.14 -4.88
N LEU A 117 5.82 -4.15 -4.89
CA LEU A 117 6.08 -2.83 -5.44
C LEU A 117 6.16 -1.84 -4.29
N CYS A 118 7.33 -1.21 -4.12
CA CYS A 118 7.53 -0.13 -3.16
C CYS A 118 7.64 1.16 -3.95
N ASP A 119 6.63 2.01 -3.88
CA ASP A 119 6.71 3.37 -4.41
C ASP A 119 7.43 4.26 -3.39
N SER A 120 8.29 5.17 -3.87
CA SER A 120 9.20 5.98 -3.04
C SER A 120 9.10 7.46 -3.34
#